data_AF-A0A149U296-F1
#
_entry.id   AF-A0A149U296-F1
#
_cell.length_a   1.000
_cell.length_b   1.000
_cell.length_c   1.000
_cell.angle_alpha   90.00
_cell.angle_beta   90.00
_cell.angle_gamma   90.00
#
_symmetry.space_group_name_H-M   'P 1'
#
loop_
_entity.id
_entity.type
_entity.pdbx_description
1 polymer ?
#
loop_
_entity_poly.entity_id
_entity_poly.type
_entity_poly.pdbx_seq_one_letter_code
_entity_poly.pdbx_strand_id
1 'polypeptide(L)'
;MALRTKLRRLQHRRSAKMPDYETRTINGQAVRHVVSLGTHCMASLILRNAGLKRYSLPFDWIHATPGMVRHVLETDFSDFLPPEGQERHATFHDRFGLRHIFVHRDIASAQGRAYYGRCITRFRKLMSARDGKLFVMISRPANPIAWHFPDLVDLLGRLTPNAELLAIQLQPPRDGHSMSIELANERHGSRLYDFRPASDESALGYFPDVVDELMILRLIYQYHLDLAETP
;
A
#
# COMPACT_ATOMS: atom_id res chain seq x y z
N MET A 1 -22.80 17.19 -22.90
CA MET A 1 -23.53 17.17 -21.62
C MET A 1 -23.44 15.75 -21.04
N ALA A 2 -22.38 15.47 -20.27
CA ALA A 2 -22.08 14.11 -19.81
C ALA A 2 -22.70 13.87 -18.43
N LEU A 3 -23.65 12.92 -18.33
CA LEU A 3 -24.20 12.45 -17.07
C LEU A 3 -23.10 11.76 -16.25
N ARG A 4 -22.47 12.49 -15.32
CA ARG A 4 -21.73 11.89 -14.20
C ARG A 4 -22.75 11.47 -13.14
N THR A 5 -23.32 10.29 -13.28
CA THR A 5 -24.12 9.69 -12.22
C THR A 5 -23.18 9.32 -11.06
N LYS A 6 -23.15 10.15 -10.01
CA LYS A 6 -22.49 9.80 -8.75
C LYS A 6 -23.27 8.61 -8.16
N LEU A 7 -22.72 7.40 -8.29
CA LEU A 7 -23.08 6.29 -7.41
C LEU A 7 -22.79 6.74 -5.98
N ARG A 8 -23.82 7.20 -5.27
CA ARG A 8 -23.75 7.39 -3.81
C ARG A 8 -23.51 6.01 -3.22
N ARG A 9 -22.34 5.81 -2.61
CA ARG A 9 -22.10 4.63 -1.79
C ARG A 9 -23.13 4.63 -0.67
N LEU A 10 -24.09 3.72 -0.75
CA LEU A 10 -24.84 3.32 0.41
C LEU A 10 -23.81 2.81 1.43
N GLN A 11 -23.79 3.41 2.63
CA GLN A 11 -23.12 2.78 3.77
C GLN A 11 -23.58 1.32 3.78
N HIS A 12 -22.63 0.39 3.75
CA HIS A 12 -22.91 -1.03 3.61
C HIS A 12 -23.79 -1.46 4.78
N ARG A 13 -25.11 -1.50 4.59
CA ARG A 13 -26.05 -2.01 5.60
C ARG A 13 -25.74 -3.50 5.72
N ARG A 14 -24.99 -3.88 6.75
CA ARG A 14 -24.83 -5.29 7.16
C ARG A 14 -26.24 -5.82 7.39
N SER A 15 -26.72 -6.67 6.49
CA SER A 15 -27.98 -7.39 6.70
C SER A 15 -27.80 -8.30 7.91
N ALA A 16 -28.75 -8.33 8.84
CA ALA A 16 -28.74 -9.23 9.99
C ALA A 16 -28.74 -10.73 9.59
N LYS A 17 -28.94 -11.03 8.29
CA LYS A 17 -28.89 -12.38 7.72
C LYS A 17 -27.55 -12.73 7.06
N MET A 18 -26.59 -11.81 7.01
CA MET A 18 -25.25 -12.16 6.54
C MET A 18 -24.53 -12.98 7.62
N PRO A 19 -23.85 -14.08 7.26
CA PRO A 19 -22.95 -14.77 8.17
C PRO A 19 -21.95 -13.77 8.77
N ASP A 20 -21.69 -13.85 10.07
CA ASP A 20 -20.60 -13.10 10.66
C ASP A 20 -19.29 -13.77 10.27
N TYR A 21 -18.65 -13.25 9.23
CA TYR A 21 -17.38 -13.78 8.72
C TYR A 21 -16.17 -13.42 9.61
N GLU A 22 -16.38 -13.21 10.92
CA GLU A 22 -15.38 -12.80 11.93
C GLU A 22 -14.25 -11.94 11.36
N THR A 23 -14.47 -10.62 11.30
CA THR A 23 -13.44 -9.71 10.80
C THR A 23 -12.27 -9.61 11.78
N ARG A 24 -11.03 -9.70 11.28
CA ARG A 24 -9.79 -9.64 12.05
C ARG A 24 -9.54 -8.26 12.65
N THR A 25 -9.16 -8.23 13.92
CA THR A 25 -8.63 -7.04 14.58
C THR A 25 -7.11 -7.10 14.68
N ILE A 26 -6.44 -5.95 14.69
CA ILE A 26 -4.99 -5.88 14.92
C ILE A 26 -4.76 -5.61 16.41
N ASN A 27 -4.20 -6.58 17.15
CA ASN A 27 -4.02 -6.51 18.60
C ASN A 27 -5.31 -6.12 19.37
N GLY A 28 -6.45 -6.66 18.96
CA GLY A 28 -7.76 -6.34 19.55
C GLY A 28 -8.34 -4.98 19.14
N GLN A 29 -7.68 -4.24 18.24
CA GLN A 29 -8.16 -2.95 17.72
C GLN A 29 -8.75 -3.09 16.32
N ALA A 30 -9.82 -2.33 16.05
CA ALA A 30 -10.27 -2.12 14.68
C ALA A 30 -9.22 -1.34 13.87
N VAL A 31 -9.15 -1.60 12.57
CA VAL A 31 -8.26 -0.91 11.63
C VAL A 31 -8.85 0.44 11.30
N ARG A 32 -8.15 1.51 11.67
CA ARG A 32 -8.56 2.89 11.38
C ARG A 32 -7.76 3.53 10.26
N HIS A 33 -6.62 2.94 9.89
CA HIS A 33 -5.77 3.44 8.82
C HIS A 33 -5.39 2.29 7.88
N VAL A 34 -5.73 2.43 6.60
CA VAL A 34 -5.23 1.55 5.54
C VAL A 34 -4.20 2.33 4.72
N VAL A 35 -2.96 1.89 4.76
CA VAL A 35 -1.79 2.65 4.29
C VAL A 35 -1.13 1.90 3.16
N SER A 36 -0.97 2.54 2.01
CA SER A 36 -0.12 2.00 0.96
C SER A 36 1.35 2.10 1.41
N LEU A 37 2.02 0.96 1.46
CA LEU A 37 3.46 0.85 1.68
C LEU A 37 4.04 0.30 0.36
N GLY A 38 4.16 1.19 -0.62
CA GLY A 38 4.24 0.80 -2.02
C GLY A 38 5.66 0.61 -2.57
N THR A 39 5.75 -0.26 -3.58
CA THR A 39 6.81 -0.31 -4.60
C THR A 39 6.41 0.43 -5.89
N HIS A 40 5.11 0.66 -6.10
CA HIS A 40 4.54 1.43 -7.19
C HIS A 40 3.11 1.87 -6.85
N CYS A 41 2.48 2.66 -7.72
CA CYS A 41 1.23 3.39 -7.45
C CYS A 41 -0.03 2.52 -7.28
N MET A 42 -0.01 1.25 -7.68
CA MET A 42 -1.20 0.39 -7.72
C MET A 42 -1.93 0.28 -6.37
N ALA A 43 -1.19 -0.03 -5.29
CA ALA A 43 -1.80 -0.15 -3.97
C ALA A 43 -2.53 1.15 -3.57
N SER A 44 -1.92 2.30 -3.83
CA SER A 44 -2.57 3.60 -3.58
C SER A 44 -3.77 3.87 -4.47
N LEU A 45 -3.73 3.43 -5.72
CA LEU A 45 -4.85 3.55 -6.64
C LEU A 45 -6.05 2.71 -6.19
N ILE A 46 -5.82 1.44 -5.84
CA ILE A 46 -6.86 0.53 -5.31
C ILE A 46 -7.47 1.11 -4.04
N LEU A 47 -6.63 1.52 -3.07
CA LEU A 47 -7.12 2.11 -1.81
C LEU A 47 -7.91 3.40 -2.03
N ARG A 48 -7.47 4.26 -2.96
CA ARG A 48 -8.19 5.50 -3.32
C ARG A 48 -9.53 5.17 -3.98
N ASN A 49 -9.55 4.28 -4.96
CA ASN A 49 -10.75 3.90 -5.70
C ASN A 49 -11.76 3.20 -4.78
N ALA A 50 -11.30 2.42 -3.80
CA ALA A 50 -12.12 1.82 -2.76
C ALA A 50 -12.49 2.79 -1.62
N GLY A 51 -12.04 4.05 -1.65
CA GLY A 51 -12.33 5.05 -0.62
C GLY A 51 -11.75 4.73 0.76
N LEU A 52 -10.73 3.87 0.81
CA LEU A 52 -10.00 3.48 2.02
C LEU A 52 -8.84 4.45 2.33
N LYS A 53 -8.48 5.28 1.35
CA LYS A 53 -7.38 6.25 1.46
C LYS A 53 -7.87 7.62 1.92
N ARG A 54 -7.43 8.08 3.09
CA ARG A 54 -7.81 9.39 3.67
C ARG A 54 -6.97 10.57 3.20
N TYR A 55 -5.68 10.35 3.01
CA TYR A 55 -4.73 11.39 2.67
C TYR A 55 -3.53 10.78 1.96
N SER A 56 -2.72 11.63 1.33
CA SER A 56 -1.49 11.19 0.70
C SER A 56 -0.35 11.03 1.71
N LEU A 57 0.41 9.94 1.53
CA LEU A 57 1.54 9.48 2.30
C LEU A 57 2.77 9.29 1.37
N PRO A 58 3.98 9.14 1.92
CA PRO A 58 5.23 9.22 1.15
C PRO A 58 5.36 8.19 0.02
N PHE A 59 4.81 6.98 0.22
CA PHE A 59 4.98 5.84 -0.69
C PHE A 59 3.87 5.70 -1.75
N ASP A 60 2.93 6.65 -1.82
CA ASP A 60 1.71 6.45 -2.60
C ASP A 60 1.90 6.49 -4.12
N TRP A 61 2.77 7.38 -4.57
CA TRP A 61 2.89 7.79 -5.97
C TRP A 61 4.35 7.79 -6.38
N ILE A 62 5.10 6.80 -5.91
CA ILE A 62 6.52 6.61 -6.20
C ILE A 62 6.78 5.21 -6.73
N HIS A 63 7.90 5.03 -7.42
CA HIS A 63 8.50 3.72 -7.63
C HIS A 63 9.55 3.46 -6.56
N ALA A 64 9.47 2.28 -5.96
CA ALA A 64 10.35 1.81 -4.91
C ALA A 64 10.53 0.30 -5.02
N THR A 65 11.44 -0.25 -4.24
CA THR A 65 11.54 -1.68 -3.99
C THR A 65 11.23 -1.95 -2.52
N PRO A 66 10.87 -3.18 -2.11
CA PRO A 66 10.68 -3.48 -0.70
C PRO A 66 11.92 -3.16 0.14
N GLY A 67 13.11 -3.39 -0.42
CA GLY A 67 14.39 -3.01 0.18
C GLY A 67 14.57 -1.49 0.36
N MET A 68 14.20 -0.67 -0.63
CA MET A 68 14.20 0.79 -0.49
C MET A 68 13.22 1.24 0.60
N VAL A 69 11.99 0.69 0.61
CA VAL A 69 10.97 1.04 1.62
C VAL A 69 11.49 0.73 3.02
N ARG A 70 12.08 -0.45 3.22
CA ARG A 70 12.72 -0.82 4.49
C ARG A 70 13.78 0.21 4.89
N HIS A 71 14.72 0.52 3.99
CA HIS A 71 15.79 1.49 4.25
C HIS A 71 15.22 2.86 4.66
N VAL A 72 14.26 3.38 3.90
CA VAL A 72 13.65 4.69 4.17
C VAL A 72 12.94 4.72 5.53
N LEU A 73 12.35 3.60 5.95
CA LEU A 73 11.74 3.48 7.28
C LEU A 73 12.81 3.38 8.38
N GLU A 74 13.89 2.64 8.16
CA GLU A 74 15.01 2.49 9.10
C GLU A 74 15.73 3.83 9.35
N THR A 75 15.88 4.65 8.32
CA THR A 75 16.59 5.94 8.39
C THR A 75 15.67 7.13 8.68
N ASP A 76 14.40 6.89 9.04
CA ASP A 76 13.35 7.90 9.24
C ASP A 76 13.35 8.98 8.15
N PHE A 77 13.34 8.55 6.87
CA PHE A 77 13.31 9.42 5.70
C PHE A 77 14.47 10.41 5.56
N SER A 78 15.56 10.26 6.32
CA SER A 78 16.67 11.23 6.35
C SER A 78 17.31 11.46 4.97
N ASP A 79 17.39 10.43 4.15
CA ASP A 79 17.90 10.46 2.79
C ASP A 79 16.81 10.13 1.75
N PHE A 80 15.52 10.36 2.06
CA PHE A 80 14.44 10.03 1.12
C PHE A 80 14.39 10.95 -0.10
N LEU A 81 14.63 12.25 0.10
CA LEU A 81 14.71 13.22 -0.98
C LEU A 81 16.17 13.39 -1.39
N PRO A 82 16.50 13.44 -2.69
CA PRO A 82 17.85 13.75 -3.11
C PRO A 82 18.20 15.20 -2.73
N PRO A 83 19.50 15.57 -2.79
CA PRO A 83 19.93 16.94 -2.60
C PRO A 83 19.13 17.94 -3.45
N GLU A 84 19.00 19.16 -2.95
CA GLU A 84 18.29 20.21 -3.68
C GLU A 84 18.92 20.46 -5.07
N GLY A 85 18.07 20.71 -6.07
CA GLY A 85 18.50 20.84 -7.47
C GLY A 85 18.76 19.51 -8.19
N GLN A 86 18.68 18.36 -7.52
CA GLN A 86 18.80 17.05 -8.17
C GLN A 86 17.43 16.43 -8.42
N GLU A 87 17.16 16.10 -9.68
CA GLU A 87 15.96 15.34 -10.09
C GLU A 87 16.11 13.82 -9.86
N ARG A 88 17.35 13.34 -9.73
CA ARG A 88 17.69 11.92 -9.61
C ARG A 88 18.28 11.62 -8.25
N HIS A 89 18.03 10.40 -7.77
CA HIS A 89 18.53 9.91 -6.50
C HIS A 89 19.68 8.92 -6.75
N ALA A 90 20.88 9.42 -7.06
CA ALA A 90 22.03 8.59 -7.43
C ALA A 90 22.28 7.44 -6.42
N THR A 91 22.23 7.73 -5.13
CA THR A 91 22.39 6.72 -4.07
C THR A 91 21.35 5.59 -4.14
N PHE A 92 20.10 5.89 -4.50
CA PHE A 92 19.04 4.89 -4.58
C PHE A 92 19.06 4.17 -5.93
N HIS A 93 19.55 4.82 -6.98
CA HIS A 93 19.88 4.15 -8.22
C HIS A 93 20.95 3.07 -7.99
N ASP A 94 22.06 3.43 -7.35
CA ASP A 94 23.20 2.53 -7.17
C ASP A 94 22.88 1.40 -6.19
N ARG A 95 22.13 1.69 -5.13
CA ARG A 95 21.79 0.70 -4.09
C ARG A 95 20.56 -0.16 -4.40
N PHE A 96 19.56 0.39 -5.09
CA PHE A 96 18.27 -0.28 -5.29
C PHE A 96 17.87 -0.42 -6.77
N GLY A 97 18.70 0.04 -7.72
CA GLY A 97 18.41 -0.03 -9.16
C GLY A 97 17.32 0.94 -9.64
N LEU A 98 16.94 1.93 -8.82
CA LEU A 98 15.80 2.82 -9.10
C LEU A 98 16.23 4.07 -9.85
N ARG A 99 15.79 4.21 -11.11
CA ARG A 99 16.08 5.40 -11.95
C ARG A 99 15.11 6.55 -11.74
N HIS A 100 13.82 6.25 -11.63
CA HIS A 100 12.74 7.23 -11.54
C HIS A 100 11.82 6.90 -10.37
N ILE A 101 12.13 7.45 -9.20
CA ILE A 101 11.36 7.23 -7.97
C ILE A 101 10.10 8.09 -7.98
N PHE A 102 10.23 9.39 -8.26
CA PHE A 102 9.16 10.37 -8.08
C PHE A 102 8.37 10.62 -9.36
N VAL A 103 7.66 9.61 -9.87
CA VAL A 103 7.03 9.66 -11.20
C VAL A 103 5.81 10.58 -11.33
N HIS A 104 5.24 11.05 -10.22
CA HIS A 104 4.04 11.90 -10.22
C HIS A 104 4.29 13.33 -9.72
N ARG A 105 5.53 13.66 -9.34
CA ARG A 105 5.90 14.93 -8.71
C ARG A 105 7.30 15.33 -9.10
N ASP A 106 7.46 16.58 -9.52
CA ASP A 106 8.78 17.17 -9.72
C ASP A 106 9.40 17.56 -8.37
N ILE A 107 10.40 16.79 -7.95
CA ILE A 107 11.15 17.00 -6.70
C ILE A 107 12.32 18.00 -6.82
N ALA A 108 12.63 18.50 -8.02
CA ALA A 108 13.51 19.65 -8.18
C ALA A 108 12.78 20.94 -7.81
N SER A 109 11.45 20.98 -7.98
CA SER A 109 10.63 22.10 -7.53
C SER A 109 10.46 22.17 -6.00
N ALA A 110 10.41 23.40 -5.46
CA ALA A 110 10.08 23.64 -4.05
C ALA A 110 8.69 23.07 -3.68
N GLN A 111 7.73 23.10 -4.61
CA GLN A 111 6.37 22.58 -4.39
C GLN A 111 6.37 21.06 -4.21
N GLY A 112 7.12 20.32 -5.03
CA GLY A 112 7.22 18.86 -4.93
C GLY A 112 7.96 18.43 -3.67
N ARG A 113 9.06 19.10 -3.30
CA ARG A 113 9.76 18.84 -2.03
C ARG A 113 8.85 19.12 -0.83
N ALA A 114 8.12 20.24 -0.84
CA ALA A 114 7.15 20.58 0.19
C ALA A 114 5.99 19.56 0.27
N TYR A 115 5.55 19.01 -0.86
CA TYR A 115 4.56 17.93 -0.88
C TYR A 115 5.03 16.71 -0.10
N TYR A 116 6.24 16.21 -0.39
CA TYR A 116 6.79 15.05 0.33
C TYR A 116 7.07 15.36 1.80
N GLY A 117 7.52 16.58 2.14
CA GLY A 117 7.66 17.02 3.53
C GLY A 117 6.34 16.92 4.33
N ARG A 118 5.21 17.33 3.72
CA ARG A 118 3.88 17.17 4.33
C ARG A 118 3.48 15.70 4.46
N CYS A 119 3.75 14.88 3.43
CA CYS A 119 3.48 13.44 3.46
C CYS A 119 4.27 12.73 4.58
N ILE A 120 5.55 13.04 4.74
CA ILE A 120 6.42 12.48 5.79
C ILE A 120 5.92 12.91 7.16
N THR A 121 5.56 14.18 7.34
CA THR A 121 4.99 14.68 8.60
C THR A 121 3.72 13.93 8.98
N ARG A 122 2.82 13.69 8.02
CA ARG A 122 1.59 12.90 8.24
C ARG A 122 1.91 11.44 8.57
N PHE A 123 2.87 10.85 7.87
CA PHE A 123 3.30 9.48 8.12
C PHE A 123 3.83 9.33 9.55
N ARG A 124 4.74 10.21 9.99
CA ARG A 124 5.26 10.20 11.37
C ARG A 124 4.14 10.32 12.43
N LYS A 125 3.17 11.22 12.21
CA LYS A 125 1.98 11.32 13.07
C LYS A 125 1.18 10.01 13.10
N LEU A 126 0.95 9.39 11.95
CA LEU A 126 0.27 8.09 11.85
C LEU A 126 1.03 7.00 12.62
N MET A 127 2.36 6.92 12.48
CA MET A 127 3.20 5.92 13.16
C MET A 127 3.15 6.07 14.68
N SER A 128 3.00 7.31 15.19
CA SER A 128 2.87 7.57 16.63
C SER A 128 1.48 7.25 17.21
N ALA A 129 0.45 7.14 16.37
CA ALA A 129 -0.92 6.91 16.82
C ALA A 129 -1.08 5.48 17.38
N ARG A 130 -2.00 5.29 18.33
CA ARG A 130 -2.31 3.96 18.90
C ARG A 130 -3.41 3.21 18.14
N ASP A 131 -4.03 3.82 17.13
CA ASP A 131 -5.05 3.16 16.32
C ASP A 131 -4.50 1.94 15.56
N GLY A 132 -5.37 0.99 15.17
CA GLY A 132 -4.99 -0.11 14.27
C GLY A 132 -4.62 0.39 12.87
N LYS A 133 -3.52 -0.12 12.32
CA LYS A 133 -2.94 0.27 11.02
C LYS A 133 -2.70 -0.97 10.16
N LEU A 134 -3.31 -1.02 9.00
CA LEU A 134 -3.04 -2.04 7.99
C LEU A 134 -2.15 -1.42 6.90
N PHE A 135 -0.90 -1.84 6.83
CA PHE A 135 0.00 -1.50 5.74
C PHE A 135 -0.24 -2.47 4.58
N VAL A 136 -0.37 -1.95 3.36
CA VAL A 136 -0.64 -2.73 2.15
C VAL A 136 0.52 -2.52 1.18
N MET A 137 1.27 -3.59 0.93
CA MET A 137 2.35 -3.62 -0.07
C MET A 137 1.95 -4.55 -1.21
N ILE A 138 2.01 -4.05 -2.45
CA ILE A 138 1.87 -4.87 -3.65
C ILE A 138 3.16 -4.71 -4.45
N SER A 139 3.76 -5.81 -4.91
CA SER A 139 4.99 -5.78 -5.68
C SER A 139 4.98 -6.72 -6.87
N ARG A 140 5.63 -6.30 -7.95
CA ARG A 140 5.81 -7.09 -9.18
C ARG A 140 6.85 -8.20 -8.98
N PRO A 141 6.87 -9.25 -9.82
CA PRO A 141 7.87 -10.34 -9.73
C PRO A 141 9.33 -9.86 -9.66
N ALA A 142 9.66 -8.77 -10.36
CA ALA A 142 11.01 -8.21 -10.39
C ALA A 142 11.48 -7.62 -9.04
N ASN A 143 10.56 -7.42 -8.08
CA ASN A 143 10.84 -6.81 -6.78
C ASN A 143 10.28 -7.71 -5.65
N PRO A 144 10.89 -8.88 -5.40
CA PRO A 144 10.34 -9.89 -4.50
C PRO A 144 10.21 -9.40 -3.07
N ILE A 145 8.99 -9.41 -2.53
CA ILE A 145 8.72 -9.01 -1.13
C ILE A 145 9.26 -10.05 -0.16
N ALA A 146 9.23 -11.34 -0.52
CA ALA A 146 9.59 -12.45 0.34
C ALA A 146 10.97 -12.28 1.02
N TRP A 147 11.96 -11.71 0.31
CA TRP A 147 13.31 -11.47 0.85
C TRP A 147 13.36 -10.41 1.95
N HIS A 148 12.38 -9.53 2.01
CA HIS A 148 12.32 -8.42 2.96
C HIS A 148 11.17 -8.54 3.96
N PHE A 149 10.25 -9.48 3.75
CA PHE A 149 9.01 -9.58 4.51
C PHE A 149 9.23 -9.73 6.02
N PRO A 150 10.07 -10.66 6.53
CA PRO A 150 10.27 -10.79 7.98
C PRO A 150 10.82 -9.51 8.60
N ASP A 151 11.84 -8.92 7.98
CA ASP A 151 12.49 -7.71 8.49
C ASP A 151 11.60 -6.48 8.42
N LEU A 152 10.75 -6.36 7.39
CA LEU A 152 9.76 -5.29 7.28
C LEU A 152 8.70 -5.41 8.37
N VAL A 153 8.20 -6.62 8.64
CA VAL A 153 7.22 -6.88 9.71
C VAL A 153 7.83 -6.51 11.07
N ASP A 154 9.04 -6.97 11.35
CA ASP A 154 9.72 -6.68 12.61
C ASP A 154 10.04 -5.19 12.76
N LEU A 155 10.47 -4.53 11.69
CA LEU A 155 10.69 -3.09 11.67
C LEU A 155 9.40 -2.33 11.96
N LEU A 156 8.29 -2.64 11.28
CA LEU A 156 7.00 -1.99 11.54
C LEU A 156 6.54 -2.20 12.99
N GLY A 157 6.71 -3.41 13.54
CA GLY A 157 6.40 -3.71 14.93
C GLY A 157 7.22 -2.91 15.94
N ARG A 158 8.47 -2.54 15.61
CA ARG A 158 9.30 -1.63 16.42
C ARG A 158 8.91 -0.17 16.25
N LEU A 159 8.51 0.24 15.05
CA LEU A 159 8.25 1.65 14.72
C LEU A 159 6.86 2.14 15.13
N THR A 160 5.86 1.26 15.23
CA THR A 160 4.49 1.65 15.56
C THR A 160 3.74 0.53 16.27
N PRO A 161 2.90 0.84 17.27
CA PRO A 161 1.98 -0.15 17.81
C PRO A 161 0.87 -0.48 16.81
N ASN A 162 0.22 -1.62 17.04
CA ASN A 162 -1.03 -2.02 16.37
C ASN A 162 -0.94 -1.94 14.84
N ALA A 163 0.10 -2.55 14.29
CA ALA A 163 0.37 -2.55 12.87
C ALA A 163 0.54 -3.97 12.35
N GLU A 164 -0.08 -4.24 11.20
CA GLU A 164 0.16 -5.44 10.40
C GLU A 164 0.46 -5.05 8.95
N LEU A 165 1.27 -5.87 8.29
CA LEU A 165 1.57 -5.78 6.86
C LEU A 165 0.77 -6.84 6.10
N LEU A 166 -0.12 -6.39 5.22
CA LEU A 166 -0.69 -7.17 4.14
C LEU A 166 0.18 -6.98 2.88
N ALA A 167 1.05 -7.94 2.63
CA ALA A 167 1.91 -7.98 1.45
C ALA A 167 1.32 -8.89 0.38
N ILE A 168 1.41 -8.47 -0.88
CA ILE A 168 0.92 -9.20 -2.05
C ILE A 168 2.02 -9.20 -3.09
N GLN A 169 2.63 -10.37 -3.28
CA GLN A 169 3.58 -10.63 -4.35
C GLN A 169 2.80 -10.99 -5.60
N LEU A 170 2.83 -10.13 -6.62
CA LEU A 170 2.27 -10.46 -7.92
C LEU A 170 3.10 -11.55 -8.58
N GLN A 171 2.39 -12.51 -9.14
CA GLN A 171 2.90 -13.59 -9.97
C GLN A 171 2.48 -13.33 -11.43
N PRO A 172 3.25 -13.78 -12.44
CA PRO A 172 2.80 -13.69 -13.82
C PRO A 172 1.46 -14.43 -14.01
N PRO A 173 0.53 -13.88 -14.79
CA PRO A 173 -0.68 -14.61 -15.18
C PRO A 173 -0.29 -15.89 -15.94
N ARG A 174 -1.13 -16.93 -15.86
CA ARG A 174 -0.98 -18.17 -16.63
C ARG A 174 -1.93 -18.15 -17.82
N ASP A 175 -1.54 -18.82 -18.89
CA ASP A 175 -2.45 -19.11 -20.00
C ASP A 175 -3.70 -19.82 -19.47
N GLY A 176 -4.89 -19.25 -19.73
CA GLY A 176 -6.18 -19.83 -19.33
C GLY A 176 -6.89 -19.20 -18.12
N HIS A 177 -6.61 -17.95 -17.76
CA HIS A 177 -7.36 -17.16 -16.75
C HIS A 177 -7.48 -17.78 -15.35
N SER A 178 -6.66 -18.76 -15.00
CA SER A 178 -6.67 -19.36 -13.66
C SER A 178 -6.01 -18.40 -12.66
N MET A 179 -6.87 -17.63 -11.99
CA MET A 179 -6.52 -16.75 -10.89
C MET A 179 -6.26 -17.57 -9.61
N SER A 180 -5.22 -17.24 -8.86
CA SER A 180 -4.97 -17.84 -7.53
C SER A 180 -4.42 -16.83 -6.55
N ILE A 181 -4.79 -16.99 -5.27
CA ILE A 181 -4.22 -16.22 -4.17
C ILE A 181 -3.90 -17.17 -3.02
N GLU A 182 -2.63 -17.26 -2.66
CA GLU A 182 -2.11 -18.27 -1.74
C GLU A 182 -1.32 -17.59 -0.63
N LEU A 183 -1.54 -18.00 0.62
CA LEU A 183 -0.75 -17.49 1.75
C LEU A 183 0.65 -18.10 1.68
N ALA A 184 1.65 -17.26 1.40
CA ALA A 184 3.04 -17.68 1.26
C ALA A 184 3.82 -17.56 2.57
N ASN A 185 3.48 -16.57 3.41
CA ASN A 185 4.14 -16.37 4.71
C ASN A 185 3.20 -15.65 5.70
N GLU A 186 3.36 -15.92 6.99
CA GLU A 186 2.67 -15.22 8.07
C GLU A 186 3.65 -14.98 9.24
N ARG A 187 3.67 -13.75 9.75
CA ARG A 187 4.53 -13.34 10.88
C ARG A 187 3.84 -12.24 11.69
N HIS A 188 3.68 -12.45 12.99
CA HIS A 188 3.06 -11.47 13.90
C HIS A 188 1.71 -10.92 13.36
N GLY A 189 0.84 -11.79 12.84
CA GLY A 189 -0.44 -11.42 12.21
C GLY A 189 -0.33 -10.89 10.78
N SER A 190 0.81 -10.30 10.42
CA SER A 190 1.12 -9.84 9.06
C SER A 190 1.21 -11.00 8.09
N ARG A 191 0.77 -10.80 6.84
CA ARG A 191 0.65 -11.86 5.82
C ARG A 191 1.26 -11.45 4.50
N LEU A 192 1.95 -12.39 3.87
CA LEU A 192 2.40 -12.32 2.49
C LEU A 192 1.59 -13.31 1.66
N TYR A 193 0.94 -12.81 0.62
CA TYR A 193 0.24 -13.63 -0.35
C TYR A 193 0.97 -13.63 -1.69
N ASP A 194 1.06 -14.80 -2.33
CA ASP A 194 1.34 -14.90 -3.75
C ASP A 194 0.01 -14.76 -4.51
N PHE A 195 -0.11 -13.73 -5.35
CA PHE A 195 -1.31 -13.46 -6.12
C PHE A 195 -1.02 -13.54 -7.62
N ARG A 196 -1.68 -14.49 -8.27
CA ARG A 196 -1.72 -14.62 -9.73
C ARG A 196 -3.02 -14.00 -10.25
N PRO A 197 -2.96 -12.84 -10.91
CA PRO A 197 -4.14 -12.19 -11.46
C PRO A 197 -4.63 -12.92 -12.72
N ALA A 198 -5.89 -12.66 -13.08
CA ALA A 198 -6.52 -13.09 -14.32
C ALA A 198 -6.09 -12.24 -15.53
N SER A 199 -5.61 -11.01 -15.28
CA SER A 199 -5.16 -10.07 -16.30
C SER A 199 -3.76 -9.50 -16.00
N ASP A 200 -3.05 -9.08 -17.06
CA ASP A 200 -1.82 -8.32 -16.89
C ASP A 200 -2.10 -6.93 -16.33
N GLU A 201 -1.23 -6.48 -15.42
CA GLU A 201 -1.22 -5.10 -14.97
C GLU A 201 -0.99 -4.15 -16.17
N SER A 202 -1.83 -3.13 -16.29
CA SER A 202 -1.62 -2.06 -17.28
C SER A 202 -0.38 -1.22 -16.95
N ALA A 203 0.21 -0.59 -17.97
CA ALA A 203 1.32 0.36 -17.78
C ALA A 203 0.99 1.54 -16.84
N LEU A 204 -0.30 1.78 -16.56
CA LEU A 204 -0.79 2.85 -15.68
C LEU A 204 -1.02 2.40 -14.23
N GLY A 205 -0.70 1.14 -13.89
CA GLY A 205 -0.75 0.66 -12.51
C GLY A 205 -2.13 0.21 -12.02
N TYR A 206 -2.98 -0.30 -12.92
CA TYR A 206 -4.29 -0.89 -12.61
C TYR A 206 -4.50 -2.21 -13.36
N PHE A 207 -5.39 -3.06 -12.86
CA PHE A 207 -5.81 -4.29 -13.55
C PHE A 207 -7.00 -4.01 -14.50
N PRO A 208 -6.92 -4.42 -15.78
CA PRO A 208 -8.05 -4.33 -16.70
C PRO A 208 -9.26 -5.16 -16.25
N ASP A 209 -9.02 -6.32 -15.62
CA ASP A 209 -10.09 -7.15 -15.05
C ASP A 209 -10.40 -6.73 -13.61
N VAL A 210 -11.66 -6.38 -13.35
CA VAL A 210 -12.13 -5.93 -12.03
C VAL A 210 -12.00 -7.02 -10.97
N VAL A 211 -12.02 -8.31 -11.36
CA VAL A 211 -11.90 -9.42 -10.42
C VAL A 211 -10.55 -9.38 -9.70
N ASP A 212 -9.49 -8.94 -10.37
CA ASP A 212 -8.15 -8.85 -9.78
C ASP A 212 -8.11 -7.85 -8.62
N GLU A 213 -8.70 -6.67 -8.80
CA GLU A 213 -8.82 -5.68 -7.72
C GLU A 213 -9.73 -6.19 -6.58
N LEU A 214 -10.83 -6.89 -6.91
CA LEU A 214 -11.73 -7.46 -5.91
C LEU A 214 -11.05 -8.51 -5.02
N MET A 215 -10.10 -9.29 -5.55
CA MET A 215 -9.33 -10.25 -4.75
C MET A 215 -8.43 -9.57 -3.73
N ILE A 216 -7.80 -8.46 -4.12
CA ILE A 216 -6.99 -7.65 -3.21
C ILE A 216 -7.87 -7.01 -2.14
N LEU A 217 -9.01 -6.44 -2.54
CA LEU A 217 -9.97 -5.84 -1.61
C LEU A 217 -10.55 -6.88 -0.65
N ARG A 218 -10.81 -8.11 -1.11
CA ARG A 218 -11.25 -9.22 -0.25
C ARG A 218 -10.28 -9.44 0.91
N LEU A 219 -8.97 -9.40 0.68
CA LEU A 219 -7.98 -9.54 1.75
C LEU A 219 -8.00 -8.36 2.73
N ILE A 220 -8.21 -7.14 2.24
CA ILE A 220 -8.32 -5.94 3.10
C ILE A 220 -9.60 -5.98 3.94
N TYR A 221 -10.73 -6.39 3.37
CA TYR A 221 -12.02 -6.48 4.06
C TYR A 221 -12.14 -7.68 5.00
N GLN A 222 -11.13 -8.55 5.08
CA GLN A 222 -11.02 -9.52 6.18
C GLN A 222 -10.75 -8.82 7.52
N TYR A 223 -10.27 -7.58 7.51
CA TYR A 223 -10.04 -6.80 8.73
C TYR A 223 -11.28 -6.02 9.13
N HIS A 224 -11.46 -5.80 10.44
CA HIS A 224 -12.50 -4.95 10.98
C HIS A 224 -12.12 -3.49 10.73
N LEU A 225 -12.67 -2.90 9.66
CA LEU A 225 -12.39 -1.51 9.30
C LEU A 225 -13.34 -0.54 10.04
N ASP A 226 -12.78 0.28 10.93
CA ASP A 226 -13.44 1.41 11.58
C ASP A 226 -12.82 2.71 11.05
N LEU A 227 -13.07 2.98 9.77
CA LEU A 227 -12.58 4.19 9.16
C LEU A 227 -13.52 5.34 9.57
N ALA A 228 -13.20 6.03 10.68
CA ALA A 228 -13.77 7.34 11.02
C ALA A 228 -14.06 8.19 9.77
N GLU A 229 -15.27 8.76 9.72
CA GLU A 229 -15.77 9.54 8.60
C GLU A 229 -14.89 10.76 8.32
N THR A 230 -14.81 11.14 7.05
CA THR A 230 -14.20 12.42 6.67
C THR A 230 -15.06 13.53 7.27
N PRO A 231 -14.51 14.49 8.03
CA PRO A 231 -15.25 15.71 8.35
C PRO A 231 -15.67 16.44 7.06
#